data_AF-A0A971Z4I0-F1
#
_entry.id   AF-A0A971Z4I0-F1
#
_cell.length_a   1.000
_cell.length_b   1.000
_cell.length_c   1.000
_cell.angle_alpha   90.00
_cell.angle_beta   90.00
_cell.angle_gamma   90.00
#
_symmetry.space_group_name_H-M   'P 1'
#
loop_
_entity.id
_entity.type
_entity.pdbx_description
1 polymer ?
#
loop_
_entity_poly.entity_id
_entity_poly.type
_entity_poly.pdbx_seq_one_letter_code
_entity_poly.pdbx_strand_id
1 'polypeptide(L)'
;QAIFLSPRDTQLGRGEPVEDSARVLSRMCDAIMIRTFAHSSVETFAAYSQVPVINGLSDDLHPCQLLADMQTYLEHRGSIKDKTVVWIGDGNNMCNTYIQAAMQFDFQLRIACPEGYDPDQAWLDAAGDRVSIVRDPRAAMADAHLVCTDVWASMGQEQEAEQRMAVFAPYQVTPQLLDLADESVIFMHCLPAHRGEEVSAELMDDPRSVIWDQAENRLHAQKALVEFLLVE
;
A
#
# COMPACT_ATOMS: atom_id res chain seq x y z
N GLN A 1 -15.31 -2.40 20.72
CA GLN A 1 -15.71 -0.98 20.56
C GLN A 1 -14.54 -0.23 19.94
N ALA A 2 -14.76 0.75 19.07
CA ALA A 2 -13.70 1.59 18.53
C ALA A 2 -13.77 3.00 19.14
N ILE A 3 -12.62 3.57 19.50
CA ILE A 3 -12.48 4.95 19.97
C ILE A 3 -11.63 5.69 18.95
N PHE A 4 -12.21 6.66 18.27
CA PHE A 4 -11.47 7.51 17.32
C PHE A 4 -10.83 8.68 18.06
N LEU A 5 -9.52 8.82 17.89
CA LEU A 5 -8.74 9.89 18.50
C LEU A 5 -8.04 10.69 17.40
N SER A 6 -8.51 11.91 17.14
CA SER A 6 -7.84 12.77 16.16
C SER A 6 -6.58 13.40 16.77
N PRO A 7 -5.57 13.75 15.95
CA PRO A 7 -4.39 14.47 16.44
C PRO A 7 -4.74 15.82 17.11
N ARG A 8 -5.87 16.44 16.71
CA ARG A 8 -6.33 17.72 17.27
C ARG A 8 -6.91 17.57 18.68
N ASP A 9 -7.36 16.36 19.03
CA ASP A 9 -8.07 16.06 20.27
C ASP A 9 -7.19 15.34 21.31
N THR A 10 -5.94 15.04 20.97
CA THR A 10 -5.01 14.28 21.83
C THR A 10 -3.81 15.11 22.29
N GLN A 11 -3.18 14.68 23.39
CA GLN A 11 -1.96 15.31 23.90
C GLN A 11 -0.73 15.00 23.03
N LEU A 12 -0.78 13.94 22.21
CA LEU A 12 0.20 13.68 21.15
C LEU A 12 0.38 14.90 20.24
N GLY A 13 -0.72 15.54 19.83
CA GLY A 13 -0.68 16.76 19.02
C GLY A 13 -0.19 18.02 19.77
N ARG A 14 0.01 17.92 21.09
CA ARG A 14 0.47 19.02 21.96
C ARG A 14 1.88 18.79 22.52
N GLY A 15 2.56 17.75 22.06
CA GLY A 15 3.95 17.45 22.42
C GLY A 15 4.13 16.48 23.58
N GLU A 16 3.10 15.72 23.98
CA GLU A 16 3.31 14.57 24.86
C GLU A 16 4.23 13.54 24.17
N PRO A 17 5.25 13.01 24.86
CA PRO A 17 6.10 11.96 24.29
C PRO A 17 5.29 10.72 23.90
N VAL A 18 5.66 10.11 22.76
CA VAL A 18 4.97 8.93 22.19
C VAL A 18 4.96 7.78 23.20
N GLU A 19 6.05 7.58 23.93
CA GLU A 19 6.20 6.56 24.95
C GLU A 19 5.21 6.70 26.12
N ASP A 20 4.85 7.92 26.51
CA ASP A 20 3.94 8.18 27.61
C ASP A 20 2.50 7.95 27.17
N SER A 21 2.12 8.43 25.98
CA SER A 21 0.82 8.13 25.39
C SER A 21 0.62 6.62 25.18
N ALA A 22 1.66 5.89 24.76
CA ALA A 22 1.62 4.44 24.63
C ALA A 22 1.32 3.73 25.96
N ARG A 23 1.99 4.14 27.04
CA ARG A 23 1.77 3.59 28.38
C ARG A 23 0.39 3.90 28.93
N VAL A 24 -0.16 5.07 28.63
CA VAL A 24 -1.52 5.44 29.09
C VAL A 24 -2.57 4.68 28.31
N LEU A 25 -2.53 4.72 26.99
CA LEU A 25 -3.56 4.12 26.13
C LEU A 25 -3.59 2.59 26.23
N SER A 26 -2.43 1.93 26.35
CA SER A 26 -2.38 0.47 26.50
C SER A 26 -2.93 -0.05 27.84
N ARG A 27 -3.22 0.83 28.82
CA ARG A 27 -3.95 0.46 30.04
C ARG A 27 -5.47 0.53 29.89
N MET A 28 -5.97 1.10 28.79
CA MET A 28 -7.39 1.41 28.59
C MET A 28 -7.99 0.68 27.38
N CYS A 29 -7.15 0.19 26.47
CA CYS A 29 -7.56 -0.43 25.21
C CYS A 29 -6.87 -1.80 25.04
N ASP A 30 -7.54 -2.72 24.34
CA ASP A 30 -7.02 -4.07 24.07
C ASP A 30 -6.11 -4.15 22.82
N ALA A 31 -6.21 -3.17 21.92
CA ALA A 31 -5.35 -3.02 20.74
C ALA A 31 -5.36 -1.56 20.29
N ILE A 32 -4.31 -1.13 19.59
CA ILE A 32 -4.14 0.27 19.17
C ILE A 32 -3.75 0.30 17.69
N MET A 33 -4.58 0.91 16.84
CA MET A 33 -4.23 1.20 15.45
C MET A 33 -3.74 2.65 15.33
N ILE A 34 -2.61 2.84 14.65
CA ILE A 34 -1.97 4.15 14.46
C ILE A 34 -1.85 4.45 12.98
N ARG A 35 -2.32 5.61 12.57
CA ARG A 35 -1.98 6.24 11.28
C ARG A 35 -1.18 7.50 11.55
N THR A 36 0.04 7.57 11.04
CA THR A 36 1.00 8.64 11.33
C THR A 36 1.90 8.90 10.12
N PHE A 37 2.85 9.83 10.26
CA PHE A 37 3.92 10.09 9.30
C PHE A 37 5.07 9.09 9.51
N ALA A 38 6.11 9.49 10.25
CA ALA A 38 7.31 8.69 10.48
C ALA A 38 7.02 7.31 11.09
N HIS A 39 7.53 6.25 10.45
CA HIS A 39 7.36 4.87 10.88
C HIS A 39 7.95 4.61 12.28
N SER A 40 9.04 5.29 12.63
CA SER A 40 9.66 5.24 13.96
C SER A 40 8.72 5.63 15.10
N SER A 41 7.68 6.43 14.83
CA SER A 41 6.63 6.73 15.82
C SER A 41 5.80 5.49 16.14
N VAL A 42 5.48 4.67 15.13
CA VAL A 42 4.76 3.40 15.31
C VAL A 42 5.63 2.41 16.08
N GLU A 43 6.90 2.28 15.71
CA GLU A 43 7.87 1.39 16.40
C GLU A 43 8.06 1.79 17.86
N THR A 44 8.24 3.09 18.12
CA THR A 44 8.35 3.62 19.49
C THR A 44 7.09 3.34 20.29
N PHE A 45 5.92 3.59 19.71
CA PHE A 45 4.66 3.32 20.39
C PHE A 45 4.52 1.82 20.71
N ALA A 46 4.85 0.94 19.77
CA ALA A 46 4.85 -0.51 19.96
C ALA A 46 5.81 -0.95 21.08
N ALA A 47 7.02 -0.37 21.14
CA ALA A 47 8.01 -0.70 22.17
C ALA A 47 7.57 -0.38 23.60
N TYR A 48 6.65 0.57 23.79
CA TYR A 48 6.15 0.98 25.11
C TYR A 48 4.68 0.61 25.37
N SER A 49 4.01 -0.01 24.41
CA SER A 49 2.64 -0.51 24.55
C SER A 49 2.61 -1.87 25.22
N GLN A 50 1.65 -2.10 26.11
CA GLN A 50 1.36 -3.41 26.69
C GLN A 50 0.39 -4.26 25.84
N VAL A 51 -0.16 -3.68 24.77
CA VAL A 51 -1.13 -4.30 23.87
C VAL A 51 -0.68 -4.18 22.41
N PRO A 52 -1.20 -5.01 21.49
CA PRO A 52 -0.81 -4.97 20.08
C PRO A 52 -0.98 -3.58 19.44
N VAL A 53 0.02 -3.19 18.65
CA VAL A 53 0.01 -1.95 17.87
C VAL A 53 -0.05 -2.30 16.38
N ILE A 54 -1.04 -1.74 15.69
CA ILE A 54 -1.32 -1.99 14.28
C ILE A 54 -0.95 -0.75 13.47
N ASN A 55 -0.05 -0.90 12.50
CA ASN A 55 0.22 0.17 11.53
C ASN A 55 -0.96 0.29 10.55
N GLY A 56 -1.78 1.32 10.75
CA GLY A 56 -2.88 1.68 9.87
C GLY A 56 -2.40 2.33 8.57
N LEU A 57 -1.34 3.15 8.63
CA LEU A 57 -0.56 3.72 7.52
C LEU A 57 0.57 4.59 8.12
N SER A 58 1.76 4.51 7.53
CA SER A 58 2.92 5.38 7.78
C SER A 58 3.51 5.88 6.46
N ASP A 59 4.43 6.84 6.50
CA ASP A 59 5.14 7.33 5.30
C ASP A 59 5.93 6.23 4.59
N ASP A 60 6.32 5.18 5.32
CA ASP A 60 7.17 4.10 4.78
C ASP A 60 6.36 2.86 4.36
N LEU A 61 5.24 2.57 5.04
CA LEU A 61 4.50 1.31 4.91
C LEU A 61 2.98 1.45 5.11
N HIS A 62 2.20 0.63 4.40
CA HIS A 62 0.74 0.49 4.53
C HIS A 62 0.29 -1.00 4.55
N PRO A 63 0.68 -1.78 5.57
CA PRO A 63 0.51 -3.24 5.57
C PRO A 63 -0.95 -3.71 5.60
N CYS A 64 -1.85 -2.97 6.26
CA CYS A 64 -3.26 -3.34 6.28
C CYS A 64 -3.94 -3.27 4.91
N GLN A 65 -3.47 -2.39 4.01
CA GLN A 65 -3.99 -2.35 2.64
C GLN A 65 -3.59 -3.62 1.90
N LEU A 66 -2.33 -4.03 2.03
CA LEU A 66 -1.81 -5.17 1.31
C LEU A 66 -2.43 -6.50 1.76
N LEU A 67 -2.81 -6.64 3.03
CA LEU A 67 -3.61 -7.79 3.47
C LEU A 67 -4.94 -7.89 2.72
N ALA A 68 -5.61 -6.75 2.47
CA ALA A 68 -6.83 -6.73 1.66
C ALA A 68 -6.53 -7.02 0.19
N ASP A 69 -5.46 -6.45 -0.37
CA ASP A 69 -5.06 -6.71 -1.76
C ASP A 69 -4.80 -8.20 -2.00
N MET A 70 -4.08 -8.86 -1.09
CA MET A 70 -3.81 -10.30 -1.16
C MET A 70 -5.08 -11.13 -0.99
N GLN A 71 -5.99 -10.72 -0.10
CA GLN A 71 -7.31 -11.36 0.02
C GLN A 71 -8.09 -11.23 -1.30
N THR A 72 -8.15 -10.03 -1.89
CA THR A 72 -8.88 -9.78 -3.14
C THR A 72 -8.28 -10.58 -4.30
N TYR A 73 -6.96 -10.64 -4.41
CA TYR A 73 -6.32 -11.46 -5.44
C TYR A 73 -6.68 -12.94 -5.25
N LEU A 74 -6.62 -13.43 -4.00
CA LEU A 74 -6.96 -14.81 -3.67
C LEU A 74 -8.39 -15.17 -4.07
N GLU A 75 -9.35 -14.30 -3.80
CA GLU A 75 -10.76 -14.51 -4.14
C GLU A 75 -11.01 -14.52 -5.65
N HIS A 76 -10.31 -13.66 -6.40
CA HIS A 76 -10.50 -13.52 -7.85
C HIS A 76 -9.69 -14.51 -8.69
N ARG A 77 -8.49 -14.92 -8.22
CA ARG A 77 -7.50 -15.66 -9.03
C ARG A 77 -6.84 -16.83 -8.32
N GLY A 78 -7.11 -17.04 -7.04
CA GLY A 78 -6.44 -18.06 -6.25
C GLY A 78 -5.03 -17.63 -5.82
N SER A 79 -4.11 -18.58 -5.65
CA SER A 79 -2.79 -18.27 -5.10
C SER A 79 -2.01 -17.28 -5.98
N ILE A 80 -1.46 -16.23 -5.35
CA ILE A 80 -0.56 -15.28 -5.99
C ILE A 80 0.88 -15.81 -6.16
N LYS A 81 1.18 -16.97 -5.55
CA LYS A 81 2.49 -17.58 -5.65
C LYS A 81 2.89 -17.83 -7.11
N ASP A 82 4.14 -17.54 -7.43
CA ASP A 82 4.75 -17.66 -8.75
C ASP A 82 4.09 -16.75 -9.82
N LYS A 83 3.27 -15.79 -9.41
CA LYS A 83 2.67 -14.78 -10.30
C LYS A 83 3.57 -13.58 -10.49
N THR A 84 3.29 -12.82 -11.55
CA THR A 84 3.93 -11.53 -11.80
C THR A 84 2.96 -10.42 -11.40
N VAL A 85 3.38 -9.59 -10.45
CA VAL A 85 2.71 -8.35 -10.05
C VAL A 85 3.48 -7.18 -10.64
N VAL A 86 2.77 -6.18 -11.14
CA VAL A 86 3.37 -4.94 -11.62
C VAL A 86 2.84 -3.77 -10.79
N TRP A 87 3.76 -3.07 -10.15
CA TRP A 87 3.53 -1.76 -9.57
C TRP A 87 3.90 -0.69 -10.59
N ILE A 88 3.01 0.27 -10.83
CA ILE A 88 3.25 1.41 -11.70
C ILE A 88 3.06 2.67 -10.87
N GLY A 89 3.96 3.65 -10.98
CA GLY A 89 3.85 4.90 -10.24
C GLY A 89 4.96 5.10 -9.22
N ASP A 90 4.68 5.83 -8.15
CA ASP A 90 5.71 6.28 -7.20
C ASP A 90 6.27 5.13 -6.35
N GLY A 91 7.56 5.20 -6.01
CA GLY A 91 8.22 4.32 -5.04
C GLY A 91 7.81 4.61 -3.58
N ASN A 92 6.51 4.80 -3.33
CA ASN A 92 5.96 5.24 -2.05
C ASN A 92 5.77 4.09 -1.04
N ASN A 93 5.09 4.36 0.07
CA ASN A 93 4.77 3.36 1.09
C ASN A 93 4.06 2.11 0.55
N MET A 94 3.13 2.27 -0.40
CA MET A 94 2.44 1.15 -1.02
C MET A 94 3.41 0.30 -1.83
N CYS A 95 4.28 0.92 -2.63
CA CYS A 95 5.34 0.23 -3.36
C CYS A 95 6.26 -0.57 -2.41
N ASN A 96 6.74 0.06 -1.35
CA ASN A 96 7.56 -0.59 -0.31
C ASN A 96 6.84 -1.77 0.34
N THR A 97 5.54 -1.63 0.60
CA THR A 97 4.75 -2.71 1.19
C THR A 97 4.57 -3.86 0.19
N TYR A 98 4.34 -3.57 -1.10
CA TYR A 98 4.30 -4.59 -2.16
C TYR A 98 5.62 -5.37 -2.28
N ILE A 99 6.76 -4.71 -2.08
CA ILE A 99 8.07 -5.39 -2.01
C ILE A 99 8.08 -6.42 -0.86
N GLN A 100 7.57 -6.06 0.33
CA GLN A 100 7.45 -7.00 1.45
C GLN A 100 6.53 -8.19 1.11
N ALA A 101 5.38 -7.96 0.48
CA ALA A 101 4.51 -9.06 0.09
C ALA A 101 5.13 -9.96 -0.98
N ALA A 102 5.91 -9.41 -1.92
CA ALA A 102 6.58 -10.22 -2.93
C ALA A 102 7.48 -11.28 -2.29
N MET A 103 8.21 -10.89 -1.24
CA MET A 103 9.02 -11.81 -0.43
C MET A 103 8.16 -12.79 0.36
N GLN A 104 7.06 -12.33 0.96
CA GLN A 104 6.26 -13.12 1.89
C GLN A 104 5.31 -14.13 1.20
N PHE A 105 4.81 -13.79 0.01
CA PHE A 105 3.82 -14.58 -0.74
C PHE A 105 4.40 -15.23 -2.01
N ASP A 106 5.71 -15.17 -2.18
CA ASP A 106 6.45 -15.82 -3.28
C ASP A 106 5.99 -15.40 -4.71
N PHE A 107 5.78 -14.11 -4.96
CA PHE A 107 5.49 -13.60 -6.31
C PHE A 107 6.60 -12.69 -6.84
N GLN A 108 6.74 -12.59 -8.17
CA GLN A 108 7.67 -11.64 -8.80
C GLN A 108 7.03 -10.26 -8.87
N LEU A 109 7.72 -9.23 -8.38
CA LEU A 109 7.27 -7.85 -8.50
C LEU A 109 8.12 -7.09 -9.52
N ARG A 110 7.45 -6.40 -10.45
CA ARG A 110 8.07 -5.45 -11.36
C ARG A 110 7.60 -4.06 -11.03
N ILE A 111 8.52 -3.13 -10.90
CA ILE A 111 8.25 -1.74 -10.51
C ILE A 111 8.55 -0.86 -11.72
N ALA A 112 7.51 -0.22 -12.26
CA ALA A 112 7.62 0.78 -13.30
C ALA A 112 7.44 2.16 -12.68
N CYS A 113 8.56 2.82 -12.39
CA CYS A 113 8.61 4.17 -11.86
C CYS A 113 9.62 5.04 -12.62
N PRO A 114 9.43 6.37 -12.68
CA PRO A 114 10.42 7.29 -13.23
C PRO A 114 11.74 7.25 -12.45
N GLU A 115 12.84 7.53 -13.14
CA GLU A 115 14.16 7.64 -12.49
C GLU A 115 14.15 8.73 -11.41
N GLY A 116 14.68 8.42 -10.23
CA GLY A 116 14.63 9.30 -9.06
C GLY A 116 13.39 9.15 -8.18
N TYR A 117 12.44 8.29 -8.56
CA TYR A 117 11.23 7.94 -7.79
C TYR A 117 11.25 6.45 -7.43
N ASP A 118 12.44 5.93 -7.17
CA ASP A 118 12.66 4.53 -6.80
C ASP A 118 12.18 4.29 -5.36
N PRO A 119 11.68 3.08 -5.05
CA PRO A 119 11.42 2.68 -3.68
C PRO A 119 12.73 2.67 -2.88
N ASP A 120 12.63 2.61 -1.55
CA ASP A 120 13.81 2.62 -0.69
C ASP A 120 14.76 1.46 -1.06
N GLN A 121 16.04 1.79 -1.23
CA GLN A 121 17.08 0.84 -1.63
C GLN A 121 17.19 -0.32 -0.65
N ALA A 122 16.95 -0.11 0.64
CA ALA A 122 16.98 -1.17 1.64
C ALA A 122 15.90 -2.24 1.39
N TRP A 123 14.72 -1.85 0.89
CA TRP A 123 13.67 -2.79 0.51
C TRP A 123 14.04 -3.57 -0.75
N LEU A 124 14.63 -2.90 -1.75
CA LEU A 124 15.11 -3.54 -2.98
C LEU A 124 16.21 -4.58 -2.67
N ASP A 125 17.19 -4.19 -1.87
CA ASP A 125 18.31 -5.06 -1.48
C ASP A 125 17.82 -6.29 -0.71
N ALA A 126 16.83 -6.12 0.18
CA ALA A 126 16.23 -7.22 0.93
C ALA A 126 15.48 -8.21 0.02
N ALA A 127 14.85 -7.72 -1.05
CA ALA A 127 14.05 -8.56 -1.94
C ALA A 127 14.86 -9.32 -3.01
N GLY A 128 16.04 -8.81 -3.38
CA GLY A 128 16.91 -9.44 -4.37
C GLY A 128 16.18 -9.69 -5.71
N ASP A 129 16.37 -10.87 -6.30
CA ASP A 129 15.81 -11.24 -7.62
C ASP A 129 14.28 -11.34 -7.66
N ARG A 130 13.61 -11.21 -6.51
CA ARG A 130 12.14 -11.20 -6.41
C ARG A 130 11.54 -9.91 -6.99
N VAL A 131 12.30 -8.82 -6.94
CA VAL A 131 11.86 -7.49 -7.35
C VAL A 131 12.78 -6.96 -8.44
N SER A 132 12.20 -6.30 -9.44
CA SER A 132 12.98 -5.64 -10.49
C SER A 132 12.36 -4.31 -10.87
N ILE A 133 13.20 -3.33 -11.20
CA ILE A 133 12.75 -2.06 -11.76
C ILE A 133 12.75 -2.18 -13.28
N VAL A 134 11.59 -1.93 -13.89
CA VAL A 134 11.38 -1.91 -15.35
C VAL A 134 10.79 -0.56 -15.72
N ARG A 135 11.64 0.38 -16.15
CA ARG A 135 11.27 1.79 -16.38
C ARG A 135 10.13 1.99 -17.37
N ASP A 136 10.08 1.20 -18.43
CA ASP A 136 8.98 1.28 -19.39
C ASP A 136 7.76 0.51 -18.85
N PRO A 137 6.64 1.18 -18.51
CA PRO A 137 5.45 0.50 -18.00
C PRO A 137 4.90 -0.51 -19.00
N ARG A 138 5.05 -0.29 -20.30
CA ARG A 138 4.60 -1.25 -21.34
C ARG A 138 5.43 -2.53 -21.31
N ALA A 139 6.74 -2.40 -21.11
CA ALA A 139 7.63 -3.55 -21.00
C ALA A 139 7.39 -4.35 -19.70
N ALA A 140 6.99 -3.68 -18.63
CA ALA A 140 6.68 -4.32 -17.35
C ALA A 140 5.45 -5.26 -17.44
N MET A 141 4.53 -5.02 -18.38
CA MET A 141 3.25 -5.76 -18.50
C MET A 141 3.36 -7.21 -18.93
N ALA A 142 4.45 -7.63 -19.58
CA ALA A 142 4.53 -8.98 -20.15
C ALA A 142 4.25 -10.09 -19.11
N ASP A 143 3.21 -10.91 -19.31
CA ASP A 143 2.78 -11.95 -18.36
C ASP A 143 2.41 -11.42 -16.95
N ALA A 144 2.01 -10.16 -16.84
CA ALA A 144 1.52 -9.57 -15.60
C ALA A 144 0.13 -10.11 -15.25
N HIS A 145 -0.06 -10.51 -13.99
CA HIS A 145 -1.31 -11.08 -13.48
C HIS A 145 -2.06 -10.13 -12.54
N LEU A 146 -1.36 -9.14 -11.98
CA LEU A 146 -1.91 -8.07 -11.17
C LEU A 146 -1.18 -6.78 -11.53
N VAL A 147 -1.93 -5.72 -11.80
CA VAL A 147 -1.40 -4.37 -11.99
C VAL A 147 -1.95 -3.47 -10.90
N CYS A 148 -1.04 -2.80 -10.19
CA CYS A 148 -1.37 -1.88 -9.11
C CYS A 148 -0.74 -0.51 -9.37
N THR A 149 -1.44 0.53 -8.99
CA THR A 149 -0.92 1.91 -8.96
C THR A 149 -1.50 2.64 -7.76
N ASP A 150 -0.97 3.82 -7.50
CA ASP A 150 -1.44 4.76 -6.49
C ASP A 150 -1.20 6.19 -6.98
N VAL A 151 -1.76 7.15 -6.26
CA VAL A 151 -1.64 8.57 -6.55
C VAL A 151 -0.18 8.97 -6.75
N TRP A 152 0.07 9.83 -7.74
CA TRP A 152 1.43 10.25 -8.03
C TRP A 152 2.00 11.16 -6.95
N ALA A 153 1.19 11.89 -6.19
CA ALA A 153 1.64 12.70 -5.05
C ALA A 153 0.96 12.19 -3.78
N SER A 154 1.76 11.65 -2.87
CA SER A 154 1.28 11.13 -1.59
C SER A 154 0.93 12.27 -0.63
N MET A 155 0.27 11.94 0.49
CA MET A 155 0.01 12.90 1.56
C MET A 155 1.31 13.60 2.01
N GLY A 156 1.31 14.93 2.06
CA GLY A 156 2.49 15.73 2.42
C GLY A 156 3.38 16.16 1.24
N GLN A 157 3.07 15.73 0.01
CA GLN A 157 3.78 16.10 -1.22
C GLN A 157 3.00 17.10 -2.09
N GLU A 158 2.04 17.83 -1.52
CA GLU A 158 1.10 18.66 -2.30
C GLU A 158 1.80 19.80 -3.08
N GLN A 159 2.93 20.28 -2.59
CA GLN A 159 3.70 21.35 -3.24
C GLN A 159 4.44 20.90 -4.50
N GLU A 160 4.62 19.58 -4.68
CA GLU A 160 5.33 18.99 -5.82
C GLU A 160 4.37 18.44 -6.88
N ALA A 161 3.05 18.51 -6.66
CA ALA A 161 2.04 17.85 -7.49
C ALA A 161 2.17 18.18 -8.99
N GLU A 162 2.30 19.46 -9.36
CA GLU A 162 2.42 19.87 -10.77
C GLU A 162 3.67 19.30 -11.46
N GLN A 163 4.80 19.28 -10.76
CA GLN A 163 6.05 18.71 -11.29
C GLN A 163 5.91 17.21 -11.47
N ARG A 164 5.31 16.53 -10.49
CA ARG A 164 5.11 15.08 -10.51
C ARG A 164 4.14 14.68 -11.62
N MET A 165 3.06 15.42 -11.86
CA MET A 165 2.14 15.15 -12.98
C MET A 165 2.86 15.06 -14.33
N ALA A 166 3.81 15.96 -14.61
CA ALA A 166 4.55 15.94 -15.86
C ALA A 166 5.49 14.71 -15.98
N VAL A 167 6.12 14.31 -14.88
CA VAL A 167 7.06 13.19 -14.83
C VAL A 167 6.34 11.84 -14.89
N PHE A 168 5.19 11.72 -14.22
CA PHE A 168 4.42 10.48 -14.10
C PHE A 168 3.40 10.28 -15.22
N ALA A 169 3.10 11.29 -16.05
CA ALA A 169 2.16 11.14 -17.18
C ALA A 169 2.42 9.90 -18.07
N PRO A 170 3.67 9.50 -18.39
CA PRO A 170 3.93 8.26 -19.14
C PRO A 170 3.58 6.96 -18.41
N TYR A 171 3.34 7.03 -17.10
CA TYR A 171 3.04 5.91 -16.19
C TYR A 171 1.55 5.83 -15.84
N GLN A 172 0.67 6.59 -16.51
CA GLN A 172 -0.77 6.43 -16.37
C GLN A 172 -1.20 5.00 -16.74
N VAL A 173 -1.98 4.36 -15.86
CA VAL A 173 -2.55 3.05 -16.14
C VAL A 173 -3.84 3.24 -16.93
N THR A 174 -3.94 2.53 -18.06
CA THR A 174 -5.11 2.58 -18.95
C THR A 174 -5.55 1.16 -19.33
N PRO A 175 -6.78 0.96 -19.84
CA PRO A 175 -7.21 -0.33 -20.37
C PRO A 175 -6.25 -0.89 -21.43
N GLN A 176 -5.70 -0.04 -22.29
CA GLN A 176 -4.77 -0.45 -23.35
C GLN A 176 -3.42 -0.90 -22.81
N LEU A 177 -3.02 -0.43 -21.62
CA LEU A 177 -1.83 -0.94 -20.95
C LEU A 177 -2.10 -2.34 -20.40
N LEU A 178 -3.27 -2.57 -19.81
CA LEU A 178 -3.69 -3.90 -19.35
C LEU A 178 -3.84 -4.91 -20.49
N ASP A 179 -4.13 -4.46 -21.73
CA ASP A 179 -4.19 -5.33 -22.90
C ASP A 179 -2.83 -5.96 -23.27
N LEU A 180 -1.73 -5.46 -22.71
CA LEU A 180 -0.38 -6.01 -22.89
C LEU A 180 -0.02 -7.10 -21.85
N ALA A 181 -0.89 -7.31 -20.86
CA ALA A 181 -0.68 -8.24 -19.77
C ALA A 181 -1.27 -9.63 -20.05
N ASP A 182 -1.20 -10.53 -19.07
CA ASP A 182 -1.84 -11.84 -19.16
C ASP A 182 -3.37 -11.68 -19.29
N GLU A 183 -4.03 -12.62 -19.97
CA GLU A 183 -5.50 -12.58 -20.15
C GLU A 183 -6.27 -12.61 -18.81
N SER A 184 -5.65 -13.15 -17.75
CA SER A 184 -6.21 -13.18 -16.40
C SER A 184 -5.94 -11.93 -15.56
N VAL A 185 -5.25 -10.92 -16.09
CA VAL A 185 -4.86 -9.72 -15.32
C VAL A 185 -6.05 -9.06 -14.64
N ILE A 186 -5.83 -8.62 -13.40
CA ILE A 186 -6.74 -7.73 -12.68
C ILE A 186 -6.02 -6.44 -12.29
N PHE A 187 -6.79 -5.39 -12.09
CA PHE A 187 -6.32 -4.08 -11.70
C PHE A 187 -6.81 -3.70 -10.30
N MET A 188 -5.89 -3.13 -9.52
CA MET A 188 -6.11 -2.67 -8.15
C MET A 188 -5.56 -1.26 -7.94
N HIS A 189 -6.19 -0.51 -7.03
CA HIS A 189 -5.81 0.83 -6.62
C HIS A 189 -6.26 1.05 -5.17
N CYS A 190 -5.37 1.46 -4.27
CA CYS A 190 -5.68 1.54 -2.83
C CYS A 190 -6.68 2.64 -2.43
N LEU A 191 -6.89 3.61 -3.33
CA LEU A 191 -7.82 4.74 -3.21
C LEU A 191 -7.36 5.78 -2.16
N PRO A 192 -7.80 7.05 -2.30
CA PRO A 192 -8.58 7.63 -3.40
C PRO A 192 -7.79 7.66 -4.72
N ALA A 193 -8.50 7.59 -5.85
CA ALA A 193 -7.91 7.68 -7.19
C ALA A 193 -8.26 9.04 -7.83
N HIS A 194 -7.32 9.60 -8.59
CA HIS A 194 -7.48 10.77 -9.43
C HIS A 194 -7.66 10.33 -10.89
N ARG A 195 -8.93 10.21 -11.31
CA ARG A 195 -9.27 9.90 -12.70
C ARG A 195 -8.70 10.94 -13.66
N GLY A 196 -7.93 10.47 -14.65
CA GLY A 196 -7.20 11.30 -15.61
C GLY A 196 -5.74 11.55 -15.24
N GLU A 197 -5.29 11.09 -14.06
CA GLU A 197 -3.91 11.17 -13.59
C GLU A 197 -3.28 9.78 -13.55
N GLU A 198 -3.14 9.13 -12.40
CA GLU A 198 -2.50 7.81 -12.30
C GLU A 198 -3.32 6.69 -12.97
N VAL A 199 -4.64 6.89 -13.08
CA VAL A 199 -5.56 6.04 -13.83
C VAL A 199 -6.30 6.83 -14.89
N SER A 200 -6.52 6.25 -16.06
CA SER A 200 -7.41 6.88 -17.05
C SER A 200 -8.85 6.98 -16.55
N ALA A 201 -9.62 7.87 -17.16
CA ALA A 201 -10.98 8.18 -16.70
C ALA A 201 -11.91 6.96 -16.70
N GLU A 202 -11.66 5.97 -17.56
CA GLU A 202 -12.47 4.77 -17.76
C GLU A 202 -11.95 3.53 -17.03
N LEU A 203 -10.68 3.50 -16.60
CA LEU A 203 -10.04 2.28 -16.10
C LEU A 203 -10.73 1.70 -14.86
N MET A 204 -11.17 2.57 -13.95
CA MET A 204 -11.86 2.14 -12.74
C MET A 204 -13.17 1.38 -13.02
N ASP A 205 -13.76 1.57 -14.20
CA ASP A 205 -14.99 0.92 -14.65
C ASP A 205 -14.72 -0.23 -15.63
N ASP A 206 -13.44 -0.52 -15.95
CA ASP A 206 -13.04 -1.66 -16.78
C ASP A 206 -13.39 -2.98 -16.07
N PRO A 207 -13.86 -4.02 -16.78
CA PRO A 207 -14.21 -5.31 -16.16
C PRO A 207 -13.05 -6.03 -15.45
N ARG A 208 -11.80 -5.65 -15.70
CA ARG A 208 -10.61 -6.17 -15.00
C ARG A 208 -10.33 -5.43 -13.68
N SER A 209 -10.98 -4.29 -13.45
CA SER A 209 -10.86 -3.51 -12.23
C SER A 209 -11.64 -4.17 -11.09
N VAL A 210 -10.95 -4.49 -9.99
CA VAL A 210 -11.53 -5.09 -8.78
C VAL A 210 -11.41 -4.17 -7.56
N ILE A 211 -11.23 -2.87 -7.81
CA ILE A 211 -10.93 -1.85 -6.79
C ILE A 211 -11.99 -1.72 -5.69
N TRP A 212 -13.25 -2.05 -5.99
CA TRP A 212 -14.33 -1.95 -5.02
C TRP A 212 -14.32 -3.14 -4.05
N ASP A 213 -14.09 -4.35 -4.57
CA ASP A 213 -13.88 -5.54 -3.74
C ASP A 213 -12.60 -5.39 -2.90
N GLN A 214 -11.54 -4.82 -3.49
CA GLN A 214 -10.32 -4.43 -2.77
C GLN A 214 -10.60 -3.48 -1.59
N ALA A 215 -11.42 -2.46 -1.81
CA ALA A 215 -11.81 -1.53 -0.76
C ALA A 215 -12.67 -2.19 0.33
N GLU A 216 -13.63 -3.04 -0.05
CA GLU A 216 -14.46 -3.81 0.90
C GLU A 216 -13.61 -4.78 1.74
N ASN A 217 -12.65 -5.47 1.12
CA ASN A 217 -11.79 -6.44 1.79
C ASN A 217 -10.89 -5.84 2.87
N ARG A 218 -10.71 -4.51 2.92
CA ARG A 218 -10.12 -3.83 4.08
C ARG A 218 -10.86 -4.17 5.37
N LEU A 219 -12.19 -4.23 5.34
CA LEU A 219 -13.00 -4.59 6.51
C LEU A 219 -12.70 -6.03 6.95
N HIS A 220 -12.66 -6.97 5.99
CA HIS A 220 -12.51 -8.39 6.27
C HIS A 220 -11.10 -8.74 6.73
N ALA A 221 -10.08 -8.30 5.99
CA ALA A 221 -8.68 -8.50 6.34
C ALA A 221 -8.33 -7.90 7.70
N GLN A 222 -8.80 -6.68 8.01
CA GLN A 222 -8.53 -6.04 9.30
C GLN A 222 -9.29 -6.69 10.46
N LYS A 223 -10.51 -7.23 10.24
CA LYS A 223 -11.20 -8.04 11.25
C LYS A 223 -10.38 -9.28 11.62
N ALA A 224 -9.88 -10.00 10.62
CA ALA A 224 -9.04 -11.17 10.83
C ALA A 224 -7.73 -10.82 11.55
N LEU A 225 -7.08 -9.71 11.17
CA LEU A 225 -5.87 -9.23 11.86
C LEU A 225 -6.13 -8.89 13.33
N VAL A 226 -7.23 -8.20 13.63
CA VAL A 226 -7.58 -7.85 15.01
C VAL A 226 -7.91 -9.10 15.82
N GLU A 227 -8.64 -10.05 15.26
CA GLU A 227 -8.91 -11.34 15.92
C GLU A 227 -7.61 -12.09 16.22
N PHE A 228 -6.75 -12.23 15.22
CA PHE A 228 -5.43 -12.87 15.36
C PHE A 228 -4.62 -12.25 16.50
N LEU A 229 -4.47 -10.92 16.53
CA LEU A 229 -3.65 -10.24 17.53
C LEU A 229 -4.23 -10.27 18.96
N LEU A 230 -5.53 -10.49 19.12
CA LEU A 230 -6.20 -10.49 20.42
C LEU A 230 -6.37 -11.90 21.01
N VAL A 231 -6.40 -12.92 20.16
CA VAL A 231 -6.82 -14.28 20.56
C VAL A 231 -5.72 -15.32 20.35
N GLU A 232 -4.82 -15.13 19.38
CA GLU A 232 -3.71 -16.05 19.10
C GLU A 232 -2.41 -15.60 19.78
#